data_AF-M2NVF2-F1
#
_entry.id   AF-M2NVF2-F1
#
_cell.length_a   1.000
_cell.length_b   1.000
_cell.length_c   1.000
_cell.angle_alpha   90.00
_cell.angle_beta   90.00
_cell.angle_gamma   90.00
#
_symmetry.space_group_name_H-M   'P 1'
#
loop_
_entity.id
_entity.type
_entity.pdbx_description
1 polymer ?
#
loop_
_entity_poly.entity_id
_entity_poly.type
_entity_poly.pdbx_seq_one_letter_code
_entity_poly.pdbx_strand_id
1 'polypeptide(L)'
;MSQPIQFADPNFKLAVVQELMYNQDLLPRFTLREYAAEQGFTYDGGSVEAVPEALAYFEALEVPAGLAEKVTEIEMDGGNEIYLEIAPNWDGEDGTFDVDEFADVAHFPNLTSMTLLYTGNEEALKTLRARGIEADWL
;
A
#
# COMPACT_ATOMS: atom_id res chain seq x y z
N MET A 1 23.15 5.90 3.35
CA MET A 1 21.71 5.64 3.44
C MET A 1 21.08 6.28 2.22
N SER A 2 20.33 5.52 1.43
CA SER A 2 19.56 6.05 0.30
C SER A 2 18.48 6.99 0.84
N GLN A 3 18.15 8.05 0.12
CA GLN A 3 17.02 8.90 0.48
C GLN A 3 15.71 8.11 0.40
N PRO A 4 14.69 8.43 1.23
CA PRO A 4 13.40 7.78 1.16
C PRO A 4 12.64 8.20 -0.12
N ILE A 5 11.84 7.29 -0.65
CA ILE A 5 10.92 7.57 -1.76
C ILE A 5 9.88 8.60 -1.30
N GLN A 6 9.60 9.59 -2.14
CA GLN A 6 8.55 10.57 -1.90
C GLN A 6 7.32 10.14 -2.69
N PHE A 7 6.27 9.72 -2.00
CA PHE A 7 5.03 9.29 -2.64
C PHE A 7 4.08 10.48 -2.82
N ALA A 8 3.49 10.59 -3.99
CA ALA A 8 2.40 11.52 -4.29
C ALA A 8 1.06 10.99 -3.78
N ASP A 9 0.88 9.66 -3.80
CA ASP A 9 -0.34 8.99 -3.36
C ASP A 9 -0.08 8.11 -2.12
N PRO A 10 -0.80 8.34 -1.00
CA PRO A 10 -0.62 7.54 0.21
C PRO A 10 -1.04 6.07 0.02
N ASN A 11 -2.05 5.77 -0.80
CA ASN A 11 -2.51 4.41 -1.03
C ASN A 11 -1.58 3.65 -1.99
N PHE A 12 -0.93 4.34 -2.94
CA PHE A 12 0.17 3.74 -3.71
C PHE A 12 1.32 3.34 -2.77
N LYS A 13 1.66 4.20 -1.82
CA LYS A 13 2.65 3.88 -0.78
C LYS A 13 2.25 2.64 0.00
N LEU A 14 0.98 2.51 0.41
CA LEU A 14 0.50 1.31 1.13
C LEU A 14 0.67 0.05 0.28
N ALA A 15 0.33 0.07 -1.00
CA ALA A 15 0.50 -1.07 -1.89
C ALA A 15 1.98 -1.49 -2.04
N VAL A 16 2.90 -0.52 -2.09
CA VAL A 16 4.35 -0.79 -2.09
C VAL A 16 4.82 -1.37 -0.74
N VAL A 17 4.29 -0.84 0.37
CA VAL A 17 4.63 -1.35 1.70
C VAL A 17 4.08 -2.76 1.89
N GLN A 18 2.89 -3.09 1.36
CA GLN A 18 2.37 -4.46 1.32
C GLN A 18 3.42 -5.42 0.74
N GLU A 19 3.87 -5.12 -0.47
CA GLU A 19 4.83 -5.95 -1.18
C GLU A 19 6.16 -6.08 -0.41
N LEU A 20 6.73 -4.96 0.03
CA LEU A 20 8.04 -4.96 0.70
C LEU A 20 8.00 -5.56 2.11
N MET A 21 6.94 -5.31 2.88
CA MET A 21 6.85 -5.68 4.29
C MET A 21 6.27 -7.06 4.50
N TYR A 22 5.20 -7.40 3.78
CA TYR A 22 4.41 -8.59 4.05
C TYR A 22 4.72 -9.72 3.06
N ASN A 23 5.02 -9.41 1.80
CA ASN A 23 5.33 -10.43 0.78
C ASN A 23 6.82 -10.77 0.71
N GLN A 24 7.70 -9.76 0.79
CA GLN A 24 9.16 -9.95 0.65
C GLN A 24 9.95 -9.95 1.98
N ASP A 25 9.34 -9.57 3.11
CA ASP A 25 9.99 -9.42 4.41
C ASP A 25 11.24 -8.48 4.38
N LEU A 26 11.25 -7.47 3.51
CA LEU A 26 12.35 -6.50 3.35
C LEU A 26 12.19 -5.26 4.26
N LEU A 27 11.02 -5.06 4.84
CA LEU A 27 10.76 -4.08 5.89
C LEU A 27 10.36 -4.81 7.18
N PRO A 28 10.63 -4.24 8.37
CA PRO A 28 10.15 -4.81 9.63
C PRO A 28 8.63 -4.95 9.60
N ARG A 29 8.13 -6.15 9.88
CA ARG A 29 6.70 -6.43 9.89
C ARG A 29 6.00 -5.59 10.95
N PHE A 30 4.94 -4.91 10.55
CA PHE A 30 4.02 -4.23 11.45
C PHE A 30 2.87 -5.17 11.83
N THR A 31 2.45 -5.10 13.09
CA THR A 31 1.25 -5.79 13.58
C THR A 31 0.54 -4.86 14.54
N LEU A 32 -0.69 -4.48 14.22
CA LEU A 32 -1.52 -3.54 14.98
C LEU A 32 -1.66 -3.98 16.43
N ARG A 33 -1.84 -5.28 16.66
CA ARG A 33 -1.94 -5.85 18.01
C ARG A 33 -0.68 -5.59 18.84
N GLU A 34 0.50 -5.82 18.29
CA GLU A 34 1.76 -5.64 19.00
C GLU A 34 2.02 -4.15 19.21
N TYR A 35 1.81 -3.35 18.17
CA TYR A 35 1.96 -1.90 18.22
C TYR A 35 1.03 -1.26 19.26
N ALA A 36 -0.23 -1.67 19.33
CA ALA A 36 -1.18 -1.21 20.33
C ALA A 36 -0.74 -1.56 21.77
N ALA A 37 -0.21 -2.77 21.97
CA ALA A 37 0.32 -3.18 23.27
C ALA A 37 1.56 -2.38 23.68
N GLU A 38 2.44 -2.05 22.74
CA GLU A 38 3.66 -1.26 22.98
C GLU A 38 3.35 0.22 23.24
N GLN A 39 2.43 0.81 22.47
CA GLN A 39 2.04 2.22 22.60
C GLN A 39 0.99 2.44 23.69
N GLY A 40 0.33 1.39 24.18
CA GLY A 40 -0.62 1.46 25.28
C GLY A 40 -2.00 2.02 24.88
N PHE A 41 -2.44 1.77 23.63
CA PHE A 41 -3.79 2.11 23.18
C PHE A 41 -4.63 0.86 22.91
N THR A 42 -5.95 1.05 22.80
CA THR A 42 -6.91 0.01 22.43
C THR A 42 -7.67 0.43 21.18
N TYR A 43 -8.02 -0.53 20.34
CA TYR A 43 -8.81 -0.31 19.14
C TYR A 43 -9.96 -1.31 19.08
N ASP A 44 -11.00 -0.98 18.31
CA ASP A 44 -12.09 -1.91 18.03
C ASP A 44 -11.72 -2.81 16.85
N GLY A 45 -11.35 -4.06 17.14
CA GLY A 45 -11.00 -5.04 16.12
C GLY A 45 -12.16 -5.50 15.24
N GLY A 46 -13.40 -5.10 15.54
CA GLY A 46 -14.58 -5.32 14.67
C GLY A 46 -14.91 -4.11 13.78
N SER A 47 -14.17 -3.01 13.91
CA SER A 47 -14.40 -1.79 13.12
C SER A 47 -13.93 -1.97 11.68
N VAL A 48 -14.75 -1.48 10.75
CA VAL A 48 -14.39 -1.32 9.33
C VAL A 48 -13.59 -0.04 9.08
N GLU A 49 -13.64 0.91 10.01
CA GLU A 49 -12.91 2.17 9.95
C GLU A 49 -11.42 1.98 10.30
N ALA A 50 -10.57 2.81 9.70
CA ALA A 50 -9.14 2.84 10.00
C ALA A 50 -8.86 3.23 11.46
N VAL A 51 -7.91 2.53 12.07
CA VAL A 51 -7.33 2.87 13.37
C VAL A 51 -6.34 4.02 13.18
N PRO A 52 -6.58 5.22 13.74
CA PRO A 52 -5.78 6.41 13.48
C PRO A 52 -4.28 6.22 13.77
N GLU A 53 -3.94 5.48 14.83
CA GLU A 53 -2.56 5.21 15.22
C GLU A 53 -1.83 4.31 14.21
N ALA A 54 -2.55 3.38 13.57
CA ALA A 54 -2.01 2.52 12.52
C ALA A 54 -1.78 3.33 11.24
N LEU A 55 -2.77 4.13 10.85
CA LEU A 55 -2.66 5.02 9.69
C LEU A 55 -1.47 5.97 9.85
N ALA A 56 -1.35 6.63 11.01
CA ALA A 56 -0.24 7.54 11.30
C ALA A 56 1.13 6.85 11.26
N TYR A 57 1.21 5.57 11.67
CA TYR A 57 2.43 4.78 11.55
C TYR A 57 2.84 4.63 10.07
N PHE A 58 1.91 4.21 9.20
CA PHE A 58 2.22 4.02 7.79
C PHE A 58 2.42 5.34 7.04
N GLU A 59 1.76 6.42 7.43
CA GLU A 59 2.05 7.77 6.91
C GLU A 59 3.49 8.19 7.23
N ALA A 60 3.96 7.94 8.45
CA ALA A 60 5.31 8.28 8.89
C ALA A 60 6.40 7.30 8.40
N LEU A 61 6.03 6.07 8.01
CA LEU A 61 6.97 5.04 7.59
C LEU A 61 7.75 5.48 6.33
N GLU A 62 9.07 5.56 6.43
CA GLU A 62 9.92 5.88 5.29
C GLU A 62 10.29 4.61 4.51
N VAL A 63 10.03 4.58 3.20
CA VAL A 63 10.46 3.49 2.31
C VAL A 63 11.81 3.88 1.69
N PRO A 64 12.91 3.14 1.95
CA PRO A 64 14.21 3.45 1.36
C PRO A 64 14.21 3.28 -0.16
N ALA A 65 14.70 4.27 -0.92
CA ALA A 65 14.76 4.18 -2.39
C ALA A 65 15.60 3.00 -2.91
N GLY A 66 16.50 2.43 -2.09
CA GLY A 66 17.25 1.22 -2.45
C GLY A 66 16.39 -0.04 -2.58
N LEU A 67 15.14 -0.02 -2.10
CA LEU A 67 14.20 -1.13 -2.25
C LEU A 67 13.33 -1.00 -3.50
N ALA A 68 13.34 0.14 -4.20
CA ALA A 68 12.45 0.37 -5.33
C ALA A 68 12.67 -0.63 -6.48
N GLU A 69 13.92 -1.06 -6.70
CA GLU A 69 14.25 -2.09 -7.70
C GLU A 69 13.73 -3.49 -7.35
N LYS A 70 13.29 -3.70 -6.10
CA LYS A 70 12.75 -5.00 -5.62
C LYS A 70 11.26 -5.16 -5.89
N VAL A 71 10.55 -4.06 -6.17
CA VAL A 71 9.14 -4.08 -6.50
C VAL A 71 9.02 -4.30 -8.00
N THR A 72 8.62 -5.52 -8.39
CA THR A 72 8.39 -5.90 -9.79
C THR A 72 6.91 -6.02 -10.12
N GLU A 73 6.08 -6.21 -9.10
CA GLU A 73 4.65 -6.42 -9.19
C GLU A 73 4.00 -5.75 -7.98
N ILE A 74 2.79 -5.21 -8.18
CA ILE A 74 1.93 -4.72 -7.11
C ILE A 74 0.58 -5.40 -7.27
N GLU A 75 0.14 -6.13 -6.24
CA GLU A 75 -1.18 -6.74 -6.20
C GLU A 75 -1.98 -6.11 -5.05
N MET A 76 -2.98 -5.29 -5.40
CA MET A 76 -3.97 -4.81 -4.45
C MET A 76 -5.11 -5.82 -4.34
N ASP A 77 -5.40 -6.26 -3.13
CA ASP A 77 -6.55 -7.09 -2.78
C ASP A 77 -7.14 -6.61 -1.46
N GLY A 78 -8.47 -6.67 -1.31
CA GLY A 78 -9.17 -6.26 -0.10
C GLY A 78 -8.68 -6.99 1.16
N GLY A 79 -8.21 -8.23 1.00
CA GLY A 79 -7.65 -9.07 2.05
C GLY A 79 -6.16 -8.89 2.31
N ASN A 80 -5.47 -7.95 1.64
CA ASN A 80 -4.07 -7.66 1.90
C ASN A 80 -3.85 -7.27 3.37
N GLU A 81 -2.80 -7.82 3.97
CA GLU A 81 -2.52 -7.64 5.40
C GLU A 81 -2.41 -6.17 5.79
N ILE A 82 -1.77 -5.31 4.99
CA ILE A 82 -1.61 -3.90 5.34
C ILE A 82 -2.95 -3.20 5.56
N TYR A 83 -3.98 -3.51 4.76
CA TYR A 83 -5.29 -2.90 4.89
C TYR A 83 -5.99 -3.39 6.16
N LEU A 84 -5.86 -4.68 6.48
CA LEU A 84 -6.40 -5.26 7.72
C LEU A 84 -5.62 -4.83 8.98
N GLU A 85 -4.35 -4.45 8.85
CA GLU A 85 -3.57 -3.88 9.94
C GLU A 85 -3.92 -2.40 10.18
N ILE A 86 -4.51 -1.72 9.20
CA ILE A 86 -5.03 -0.34 9.32
C ILE A 86 -6.50 -0.36 9.76
N ALA A 87 -7.34 -1.16 9.10
CA ALA A 87 -8.78 -1.26 9.26
C ALA A 87 -9.17 -2.75 9.43
N PRO A 88 -9.20 -3.26 10.68
CA PRO A 88 -9.23 -4.70 10.99
C PRO A 88 -10.34 -5.53 10.35
N ASN A 89 -11.50 -4.91 10.09
CA ASN A 89 -12.65 -5.58 9.52
C ASN A 89 -13.09 -4.92 8.21
N TRP A 90 -12.22 -4.16 7.54
CA TRP A 90 -12.51 -3.60 6.22
C TRP A 90 -12.82 -4.72 5.24
N ASP A 91 -13.92 -4.55 4.50
CA ASP A 91 -14.49 -5.57 3.62
C ASP A 91 -14.19 -5.33 2.13
N GLY A 92 -13.49 -4.24 1.80
CA GLY A 92 -13.18 -3.88 0.42
C GLY A 92 -14.33 -3.22 -0.34
N GLU A 93 -15.46 -2.92 0.30
CA GLU A 93 -16.66 -2.41 -0.39
C GLU A 93 -16.67 -0.89 -0.60
N ASP A 94 -15.68 -0.17 -0.06
CA ASP A 94 -15.50 1.27 -0.24
C ASP A 94 -14.14 1.64 -0.84
N GLY A 95 -13.98 2.92 -1.20
CA GLY A 95 -12.77 3.44 -1.84
C GLY A 95 -11.69 3.89 -0.86
N THR A 96 -11.68 3.41 0.39
CA THR A 96 -10.74 3.89 1.42
C THR A 96 -9.27 3.75 0.99
N PHE A 97 -8.96 2.67 0.28
CA PHE A 97 -7.60 2.35 -0.17
C PHE A 97 -7.40 2.48 -1.69
N ASP A 98 -8.29 3.18 -2.38
CA ASP A 98 -8.17 3.44 -3.82
C ASP A 98 -6.92 4.28 -4.12
N VAL A 99 -6.25 3.97 -5.23
CA VAL A 99 -5.11 4.75 -5.74
C VAL A 99 -5.61 5.70 -6.84
N ASP A 100 -5.38 6.99 -6.65
CA ASP A 100 -5.84 8.05 -7.56
C ASP A 100 -4.70 8.65 -8.40
N GLU A 101 -3.47 8.66 -7.88
CA GLU A 101 -2.30 9.21 -8.56
C GLU A 101 -1.22 8.13 -8.84
N PHE A 102 -0.74 8.10 -10.09
CA PHE A 102 0.16 7.08 -10.62
C PHE A 102 1.52 7.65 -11.06
N ALA A 103 1.84 8.89 -10.69
CA ALA A 103 3.17 9.47 -10.87
C ALA A 103 4.26 8.64 -10.17
N ASP A 104 3.93 8.01 -9.03
CA ASP A 104 4.86 7.26 -8.18
C ASP A 104 5.49 6.05 -8.86
N VAL A 105 4.85 5.51 -9.90
CA VAL A 105 5.40 4.47 -10.78
C VAL A 105 6.81 4.82 -11.28
N ALA A 106 7.11 6.10 -11.48
CA ALA A 106 8.44 6.55 -11.93
C ALA A 106 9.57 6.18 -10.97
N HIS A 107 9.27 5.86 -9.70
CA HIS A 107 10.24 5.41 -8.71
C HIS A 107 10.62 3.94 -8.86
N PHE A 108 9.82 3.12 -9.56
CA PHE A 108 9.95 1.66 -9.60
C PHE A 108 10.36 1.18 -10.99
N PRO A 109 11.66 1.19 -11.32
CA PRO A 109 12.14 0.93 -12.68
C PRO A 109 11.93 -0.52 -13.15
N ASN A 110 11.67 -1.44 -12.22
CA ASN A 110 11.47 -2.87 -12.51
C ASN A 110 9.99 -3.29 -12.40
N LEU A 111 9.07 -2.36 -12.13
CA LEU A 111 7.64 -2.66 -12.02
C LEU A 111 7.07 -3.00 -13.40
N THR A 112 6.55 -4.21 -13.55
CA THR A 112 6.01 -4.74 -14.82
C THR A 112 4.52 -5.00 -14.78
N SER A 113 3.95 -5.28 -13.61
CA SER A 113 2.52 -5.58 -13.45
C SER A 113 1.91 -4.87 -12.24
N MET A 114 0.63 -4.51 -12.37
CA MET A 114 -0.18 -3.93 -11.30
C MET A 114 -1.63 -4.44 -11.36
N THR A 115 -2.09 -5.06 -10.28
CA THR A 115 -3.52 -5.31 -10.04
C THR A 115 -4.01 -4.26 -9.05
N LEU A 116 -5.05 -3.52 -9.41
CA LEU A 116 -5.56 -2.36 -8.65
C LEU A 116 -7.00 -2.59 -8.19
N LEU A 117 -7.38 -2.00 -7.05
CA LEU A 117 -8.79 -1.95 -6.65
C LEU A 117 -9.62 -1.18 -7.70
N TYR A 118 -10.84 -1.65 -7.96
CA TYR A 118 -11.67 -1.11 -9.03
C TYR A 118 -12.20 0.29 -8.70
N THR A 119 -11.71 1.30 -9.40
CA THR A 119 -12.22 2.68 -9.33
C THR A 119 -13.05 3.09 -10.56
N GLY A 120 -13.05 2.25 -11.61
CA GLY A 120 -13.66 2.57 -12.91
C GLY A 120 -12.89 3.61 -13.74
N ASN A 121 -11.69 4.02 -13.31
CA ASN A 121 -10.87 5.02 -14.00
C ASN A 121 -10.07 4.42 -15.18
N GLU A 122 -10.73 4.09 -16.28
CA GLU A 122 -10.09 3.47 -17.45
C GLU A 122 -8.91 4.26 -18.04
N GLU A 123 -8.85 5.58 -17.84
CA GLU A 123 -7.72 6.41 -18.28
C GLU A 123 -6.46 6.15 -17.45
N ALA A 124 -6.60 5.78 -16.17
CA ALA A 124 -5.49 5.36 -15.33
C ALA A 124 -4.81 4.09 -15.88
N LEU A 125 -5.59 3.03 -16.17
CA LEU A 125 -5.04 1.81 -16.77
C LEU A 125 -4.34 2.08 -18.10
N LYS A 126 -4.93 2.91 -18.96
CA LYS A 126 -4.27 3.30 -20.23
C LYS A 126 -2.94 4.00 -19.99
N THR A 127 -2.85 4.87 -18.99
CA THR A 127 -1.62 5.59 -18.65
C THR A 127 -0.54 4.63 -18.15
N LEU A 128 -0.90 3.66 -17.30
CA LEU A 128 0.01 2.62 -16.83
C LEU A 128 0.50 1.72 -17.98
N ARG A 129 -0.43 1.22 -18.80
CA ARG A 129 -0.11 0.39 -19.97
C ARG A 129 0.76 1.11 -21.00
N ALA A 130 0.56 2.42 -21.20
CA ALA A 130 1.43 3.23 -22.06
C ALA A 130 2.87 3.34 -21.54
N ARG A 131 3.10 3.12 -20.24
CA ARG A 131 4.43 3.05 -19.61
C ARG A 131 5.02 1.63 -19.62
N GLY A 132 4.34 0.66 -20.23
CA GLY A 132 4.81 -0.72 -20.33
C GLY A 132 4.43 -1.61 -19.14
N ILE A 133 3.49 -1.17 -18.30
CA ILE A 133 2.99 -1.93 -17.16
C ILE A 133 1.71 -2.66 -17.55
N GLU A 134 1.68 -3.96 -17.33
CA GLU A 134 0.45 -4.76 -17.39
C GLU A 134 -0.42 -4.37 -16.21
N ALA A 135 -1.48 -3.58 -16.46
CA ALA A 135 -2.33 -3.04 -15.41
C ALA A 135 -3.78 -3.49 -15.61
N ASP A 136 -4.39 -4.04 -14.56
CA ASP A 136 -5.78 -4.52 -14.56
C ASP A 136 -6.46 -4.17 -13.23
N TRP A 137 -7.79 -4.12 -13.28
CA TRP A 137 -8.61 -4.02 -12.06
C TRP A 137 -8.83 -5.41 -11.47
N LEU A 138 -8.90 -5.47 -10.14
CA LEU A 138 -9.41 -6.61 -9.38
C LEU A 138 -10.93 -6.74 -9.53
#